data_AF-A0A3S4JD59-F1
#
_entry.id   AF-A0A3S4JD59-F1
#
_cell.length_a   1.000
_cell.length_b   1.000
_cell.length_c   1.000
_cell.angle_alpha   90.00
_cell.angle_beta   90.00
_cell.angle_gamma   90.00
#
_symmetry.space_group_name_H-M   'P 1'
#
loop_
_entity.id
_entity.type
_entity.pdbx_description
1 polymer ?
#
loop_
_entity_poly.entity_id
_entity_poly.type
_entity_poly.pdbx_seq_one_letter_code
_entity_poly.pdbx_strand_id
1 'polypeptide(L)'
;MKTGWFSRDTLPEELNFKPVADAIFNGGLVGENGTPGPNSDIITVDGDRAFVVRVSEHKPEAVKPLAEVKEQVTALVKHNKAEQQAKLDAEKLLVELKAGKGAEAMKAAGLSFGEPKTLSRTSQDPVSQAAFALSLPTKDKPVYGVANDMQGNVVLLAFDEVKSGRHAGSAEKSDGAGHHAEQCANCL
;
A
#
# COMPACT_ATOMS: atom_id res chain seq x y z
N MET A 1 -6.43 42.31 -8.09
CA MET A 1 -6.34 41.17 -7.15
C MET A 1 -4.93 40.62 -7.21
N LYS A 2 -4.35 40.18 -6.09
CA LYS A 2 -3.04 39.52 -6.03
C LYS A 2 -3.21 38.21 -5.27
N THR A 3 -2.68 37.12 -5.80
CA THR A 3 -2.74 35.79 -5.18
C THR A 3 -1.49 35.54 -4.34
N GLY A 4 -1.55 34.52 -3.49
CA GLY A 4 -0.35 33.91 -2.90
C GLY A 4 0.43 33.07 -3.91
N TRP A 5 1.42 32.31 -3.42
CA TRP A 5 2.16 31.32 -4.21
C TRP A 5 1.27 30.13 -4.56
N PHE A 6 1.34 29.67 -5.80
CA PHE A 6 0.62 28.48 -6.28
C PHE A 6 1.45 27.73 -7.33
N SER A 7 1.13 26.45 -7.53
CA SER A 7 1.64 25.63 -8.63
C SER A 7 0.53 25.33 -9.63
N ARG A 8 0.86 24.59 -10.70
CA ARG A 8 -0.14 24.13 -11.68
C ARG A 8 -1.24 23.26 -11.03
N ASP A 9 -0.91 22.56 -9.95
CA ASP A 9 -1.83 21.67 -9.24
C ASP A 9 -2.60 22.36 -8.09
N THR A 10 -2.19 23.57 -7.70
CA THR A 10 -2.78 24.32 -6.58
C THR A 10 -3.26 25.71 -7.01
N LEU A 11 -3.80 25.81 -8.22
CA LEU A 11 -4.37 27.05 -8.77
C LEU A 11 -5.52 27.57 -7.89
N PRO A 12 -5.51 28.87 -7.52
CA PRO A 12 -6.63 29.50 -6.83
C PRO A 12 -7.92 29.40 -7.66
N GLU A 13 -9.07 29.21 -7.02
CA GLU A 13 -10.36 29.05 -7.70
C GLU A 13 -10.67 30.23 -8.63
N GLU A 14 -10.25 31.43 -8.25
CA GLU A 14 -10.49 32.65 -9.03
C GLU A 14 -9.69 32.68 -10.35
N LEU A 15 -8.65 31.86 -10.47
CA LEU A 15 -7.80 31.72 -11.66
C LEU A 15 -7.94 30.33 -12.32
N ASN A 16 -8.82 29.48 -11.82
CA ASN A 16 -8.98 28.09 -12.28
C ASN A 16 -9.78 28.00 -13.59
N PHE A 17 -9.29 28.69 -14.62
CA PHE A 17 -9.78 28.62 -15.98
C PHE A 17 -8.66 28.08 -16.87
N LYS A 18 -8.94 27.08 -17.69
CA LYS A 18 -7.93 26.46 -18.55
C LYS A 18 -7.13 27.47 -19.40
N PRO A 19 -7.76 28.44 -20.10
CA PRO A 19 -7.01 29.44 -20.85
C PRO A 19 -6.09 30.31 -19.99
N VAL A 20 -6.50 30.61 -18.75
CA VAL A 20 -5.72 31.42 -17.80
C VAL A 20 -4.54 30.63 -17.25
N ALA A 21 -4.77 29.38 -16.85
CA ALA A 21 -3.72 28.46 -16.40
C ALA A 21 -2.67 28.25 -17.49
N ASP A 22 -3.10 27.99 -18.73
CA ASP A 22 -2.18 27.80 -19.86
C ASP A 22 -1.36 29.07 -20.12
N ALA A 23 -1.96 30.26 -20.06
CA ALA A 23 -1.24 31.53 -20.20
C ALA A 23 -0.22 31.79 -19.08
N ILE A 24 -0.54 31.44 -17.82
CA ILE A 24 0.38 31.62 -16.68
C ILE A 24 1.61 30.70 -16.81
N PHE A 25 1.42 29.46 -17.26
CA PHE A 25 2.45 28.43 -17.25
C PHE A 25 3.07 28.10 -18.63
N ASN A 26 2.74 28.83 -19.69
CA ASN A 26 3.36 28.66 -21.02
C ASN A 26 4.76 29.31 -21.13
N GLY A 27 5.21 30.03 -20.08
CA GLY A 27 6.52 30.67 -20.02
C GLY A 27 6.60 32.08 -20.62
N GLY A 28 5.57 32.58 -21.29
CA GLY A 28 5.59 33.89 -21.96
C GLY A 28 5.47 35.09 -21.02
N LEU A 29 5.03 34.88 -19.78
CA LEU A 29 4.77 35.94 -18.80
C LEU A 29 5.87 36.08 -17.73
N VAL A 30 6.89 35.22 -17.80
CA VAL A 30 8.03 35.22 -16.88
C VAL A 30 9.21 35.84 -17.61
N GLY A 31 9.81 36.88 -17.02
CA GLY A 31 11.01 37.51 -17.55
C GLY A 31 12.26 36.66 -17.33
N GLU A 32 13.40 37.14 -17.82
CA GLU A 32 14.68 36.48 -17.62
C GLU A 32 14.96 36.22 -16.14
N ASN A 33 15.48 35.03 -15.81
CA ASN A 33 15.79 34.61 -14.44
C ASN A 33 14.61 34.67 -13.44
N GLY A 34 13.36 34.52 -13.90
CA GLY A 34 12.19 34.49 -13.02
C GLY A 34 11.69 35.87 -12.58
N THR A 35 12.21 36.94 -13.20
CA THR A 35 11.77 38.32 -12.97
C THR A 35 10.36 38.57 -13.53
N PRO A 36 9.65 39.63 -13.06
CA PRO A 36 8.35 39.98 -13.63
C PRO A 36 8.46 40.23 -15.13
N GLY A 37 7.73 39.44 -15.93
CA GLY A 37 7.64 39.60 -17.37
C GLY A 37 6.58 40.64 -17.79
N PRO A 38 6.27 40.70 -19.10
CA PRO A 38 5.18 41.52 -19.61
C PRO A 38 3.83 41.07 -19.03
N ASN A 39 2.83 41.94 -19.15
CA ASN A 39 1.44 41.52 -18.93
C ASN A 39 1.02 40.52 -20.00
N SER A 40 0.07 39.65 -19.67
CA SER A 40 -0.55 38.79 -20.68
C SER A 40 -1.34 39.63 -21.68
N ASP A 41 -1.53 39.07 -22.87
CA ASP A 41 -2.63 39.47 -23.73
C ASP A 41 -3.98 39.23 -23.04
N ILE A 42 -5.05 39.75 -23.62
CA ILE A 42 -6.41 39.53 -23.12
C ILE A 42 -6.74 38.04 -23.25
N ILE A 43 -6.99 37.38 -22.11
CA ILE A 43 -7.37 35.98 -22.04
C ILE A 43 -8.89 35.93 -21.87
N THR A 44 -9.60 35.57 -22.94
CA THR A 44 -11.04 35.31 -22.86
C THR A 44 -11.29 33.95 -22.22
N VAL A 45 -12.22 33.91 -21.27
CA VAL A 45 -12.72 32.66 -20.67
C VAL A 45 -14.21 32.51 -20.98
N ASP A 46 -14.83 31.43 -20.50
CA ASP A 46 -16.25 31.17 -20.74
C ASP A 46 -17.16 32.35 -20.34
N GLY A 47 -18.04 32.71 -21.28
CA GLY A 47 -18.97 33.84 -21.21
C GLY A 47 -18.36 35.16 -21.70
N ASP A 48 -18.77 36.26 -21.07
CA ASP A 48 -18.30 37.63 -21.37
C ASP A 48 -17.13 38.08 -20.48
N ARG A 49 -16.34 37.14 -19.97
CA ARG A 49 -15.26 37.44 -19.01
C ARG A 49 -13.89 37.38 -19.68
N ALA A 50 -13.04 38.34 -19.31
CA ALA A 50 -11.69 38.43 -19.80
C ALA A 50 -10.71 38.73 -18.65
N PHE A 51 -9.52 38.14 -18.74
CA PHE A 51 -8.44 38.31 -17.76
C PHE A 51 -7.21 38.94 -18.41
N VAL A 52 -6.51 39.78 -17.63
CA VAL A 52 -5.13 40.19 -17.89
C VAL A 52 -4.35 39.84 -16.64
N VAL A 53 -3.30 39.04 -16.79
CA VAL A 53 -2.48 38.54 -15.67
C VAL A 53 -1.04 39.01 -15.82
N ARG A 54 -0.36 39.18 -14.69
CA ARG A 54 1.08 39.50 -14.63
C ARG A 54 1.72 38.65 -13.56
N VAL A 55 2.78 37.93 -13.93
CA VAL A 55 3.57 37.17 -12.95
C VAL A 55 4.43 38.15 -12.17
N SER A 56 4.19 38.21 -10.85
CA SER A 56 4.97 39.09 -9.95
C SER A 56 6.31 38.48 -9.55
N GLU A 57 6.36 37.16 -9.41
CA GLU A 57 7.56 36.43 -9.03
C GLU A 57 7.41 34.99 -9.52
N HIS A 58 8.48 34.40 -10.04
CA HIS A 58 8.50 33.02 -10.47
C HIS A 58 9.66 32.29 -9.81
N LYS A 59 9.35 31.18 -9.12
CA LYS A 59 10.33 30.28 -8.54
C LYS A 59 10.35 28.98 -9.36
N PRO A 60 11.48 28.61 -9.98
CA PRO A 60 11.59 27.34 -10.70
C PRO A 60 11.26 26.16 -9.79
N GLU A 61 10.66 25.12 -10.37
CA GLU A 61 10.52 23.84 -9.69
C GLU A 61 11.92 23.30 -9.36
N ALA A 62 12.18 23.10 -8.07
CA ALA A 62 13.44 22.57 -7.58
C ALA A 62 13.15 21.27 -6.83
N VAL A 63 13.95 20.24 -7.11
CA VAL A 63 13.96 19.04 -6.28
C VAL A 63 14.33 19.48 -4.87
N LYS A 64 13.48 19.16 -3.89
CA LYS A 64 13.77 19.46 -2.49
C LYS A 64 15.17 18.91 -2.15
N PRO A 65 16.09 19.74 -1.62
CA PRO A 65 17.41 19.29 -1.25
C PRO A 65 17.32 18.05 -0.35
N LEU A 66 18.25 17.11 -0.52
CA LEU A 66 18.32 15.92 0.35
C LEU A 66 18.30 16.30 1.83
N ALA A 67 18.86 17.47 2.20
CA ALA A 67 18.81 18.01 3.56
C ALA A 67 17.39 18.21 4.10
N GLU A 68 16.44 18.64 3.27
CA GLU A 68 15.05 18.90 3.65
C GLU A 68 14.19 17.62 3.74
N VAL A 69 14.59 16.57 3.01
CA VAL A 69 13.87 15.27 3.00
C VAL A 69 14.64 14.16 3.71
N LYS A 70 15.80 14.48 4.32
CA LYS A 70 16.72 13.49 4.91
C LYS A 70 16.03 12.61 5.95
N GLU A 71 15.22 13.23 6.80
CA GLU A 71 14.50 12.51 7.86
C GLU A 71 13.46 11.54 7.26
N GLN A 72 12.72 11.98 6.25
CA GLN A 72 11.73 11.15 5.56
C GLN A 72 12.39 9.96 4.85
N VAL A 73 13.48 10.21 4.12
CA VAL A 73 14.24 9.16 3.44
C VAL A 73 14.86 8.19 4.45
N THR A 74 15.40 8.71 5.56
CA THR A 74 15.97 7.86 6.62
C THR A 74 14.91 6.98 7.27
N ALA A 75 13.73 7.54 7.56
CA ALA A 75 12.60 6.79 8.11
C ALA A 75 12.16 5.69 7.13
N LEU A 76 12.03 6.02 5.85
CA LEU A 76 11.66 5.06 4.80
C LEU A 76 12.70 3.94 4.65
N VAL A 77 14.00 4.27 4.60
CA VAL A 77 15.07 3.27 4.47
C VAL A 77 15.13 2.37 5.71
N LYS A 78 14.94 2.91 6.91
CA LYS A 78 14.88 2.11 8.14
C LYS A 78 13.69 1.15 8.11
N HIS A 79 12.52 1.62 7.72
CA HIS A 79 11.33 0.80 7.59
C HIS A 79 11.53 -0.33 6.58
N ASN A 80 11.99 -0.01 5.38
CA ASN A 80 12.26 -1.02 4.33
C ASN A 80 13.31 -2.06 4.77
N LYS A 81 14.35 -1.65 5.50
CA LYS A 81 15.34 -2.58 6.05
C LYS A 81 14.74 -3.49 7.12
N ALA A 82 13.88 -2.95 8.00
CA ALA A 82 13.19 -3.74 9.01
C ALA A 82 12.26 -4.78 8.37
N GLU A 83 11.50 -4.40 7.33
CA GLU A 83 10.66 -5.34 6.59
C GLU A 83 11.47 -6.45 5.90
N GLN A 84 12.58 -6.09 5.25
CA GLN A 84 13.46 -7.07 4.61
C GLN A 84 14.04 -8.04 5.64
N GLN A 85 14.49 -7.54 6.80
CA GLN A 85 14.99 -8.39 7.86
C GLN A 85 13.90 -9.31 8.41
N ALA A 86 12.69 -8.80 8.63
CA ALA A 86 11.55 -9.61 9.09
C ALA A 86 11.21 -10.73 8.10
N LYS A 87 11.30 -10.48 6.78
CA LYS A 87 11.12 -11.53 5.76
C LYS A 87 12.18 -12.62 5.85
N LEU A 88 13.46 -12.23 5.95
CA LEU A 88 14.57 -13.18 6.09
C LEU A 88 14.44 -14.01 7.36
N ASP A 89 14.08 -13.39 8.47
CA ASP A 89 13.89 -14.07 9.75
C ASP A 89 12.69 -15.04 9.67
N ALA A 90 11.57 -14.62 9.07
CA ALA A 90 10.41 -15.48 8.86
C ALA A 90 10.72 -16.67 7.94
N GLU A 91 11.48 -16.48 6.86
CA GLU A 91 11.94 -17.57 5.98
C GLU A 91 12.86 -18.55 6.72
N LYS A 92 13.79 -18.04 7.54
CA LYS A 92 14.65 -18.88 8.37
C LYS A 92 13.85 -19.69 9.37
N LEU A 93 12.92 -19.05 10.08
CA LEU A 93 12.00 -19.71 11.01
C LEU A 93 11.13 -20.74 10.30
N LEU A 94 10.66 -20.46 9.09
CA LEU A 94 9.88 -21.38 8.26
C LEU A 94 10.67 -22.66 7.94
N VAL A 95 11.94 -22.54 7.60
CA VAL A 95 12.83 -23.69 7.37
C VAL A 95 13.02 -24.51 8.64
N GLU A 96 13.24 -23.85 9.78
CA GLU A 96 13.42 -24.52 11.07
C GLU A 96 12.14 -25.21 11.55
N LEU A 97 10.97 -24.59 11.33
CA LEU A 97 9.65 -25.18 11.58
C LEU A 97 9.41 -26.43 10.73
N LYS A 98 9.71 -26.37 9.43
CA LYS A 98 9.62 -27.53 8.53
C LYS A 98 10.60 -28.64 8.91
N ALA A 99 11.74 -28.30 9.52
CA ALA A 99 12.72 -29.24 10.02
C ALA A 99 12.41 -29.79 11.42
N GLY A 100 11.30 -29.37 12.06
CA GLY A 100 10.89 -29.80 13.39
C GLY A 100 11.67 -29.15 14.55
N LYS A 101 12.44 -28.09 14.28
CA LYS A 101 13.22 -27.29 15.27
C LYS A 101 12.64 -25.89 15.49
N GLY A 102 11.45 -25.64 14.95
CA GLY A 102 10.88 -24.29 14.96
C GLY A 102 10.41 -23.81 16.33
N ALA A 103 10.15 -24.71 17.29
CA ALA A 103 9.77 -24.32 18.65
C ALA A 103 10.92 -23.61 19.37
N GLU A 104 12.14 -24.14 19.26
CA GLU A 104 13.35 -23.50 19.80
C GLU A 104 13.67 -22.20 19.07
N ALA A 105 13.50 -22.20 17.74
CA ALA A 105 13.73 -21.05 16.88
C ALA A 105 12.83 -19.86 17.22
N MET A 106 11.52 -20.11 17.34
CA MET A 106 10.54 -19.11 17.73
C MET A 106 10.78 -18.62 19.15
N LYS A 107 11.10 -19.52 20.09
CA LYS A 107 11.45 -19.12 21.46
C LYS A 107 12.71 -18.24 21.51
N ALA A 108 13.73 -18.54 20.71
CA ALA A 108 14.93 -17.71 20.60
C ALA A 108 14.64 -16.33 20.00
N ALA A 109 13.65 -16.25 19.09
CA ALA A 109 13.14 -15.00 18.54
C ALA A 109 12.14 -14.27 19.46
N GLY A 110 11.76 -14.85 20.60
CA GLY A 110 10.74 -14.29 21.49
C GLY A 110 9.32 -14.34 20.91
N LEU A 111 9.07 -15.24 19.96
CA LEU A 111 7.82 -15.39 19.22
C LEU A 111 7.03 -16.60 19.73
N SER A 112 5.70 -16.49 19.73
CA SER A 112 4.78 -17.57 20.10
C SER A 112 3.51 -17.49 19.28
N PHE A 113 3.05 -18.61 18.73
CA PHE A 113 1.76 -18.63 18.03
C PHE A 113 0.63 -18.26 18.99
N GLY A 114 -0.31 -17.45 18.49
CA GLY A 114 -1.46 -16.97 19.25
C GLY A 114 -2.52 -18.04 19.53
N GLU A 115 -3.77 -17.62 19.60
CA GLU A 115 -4.90 -18.55 19.68
C GLU A 115 -5.32 -19.01 18.27
N PRO A 116 -5.65 -20.30 18.07
CA PRO A 116 -6.12 -20.81 16.78
C PRO A 116 -7.31 -20.01 16.27
N LYS A 117 -7.19 -19.47 15.06
CA LYS A 117 -8.24 -18.71 14.39
C LYS A 117 -8.84 -19.51 13.24
N THR A 118 -10.16 -19.46 13.11
CA THR A 118 -10.86 -20.04 11.95
C THR A 118 -10.85 -19.03 10.82
N LEU A 119 -10.27 -19.42 9.69
CA LEU A 119 -10.16 -18.65 8.45
C LEU A 119 -11.15 -19.18 7.44
N SER A 120 -11.84 -18.26 6.74
CA SER A 120 -12.77 -18.58 5.66
C SER A 120 -12.13 -18.32 4.31
N ARG A 121 -12.36 -19.22 3.34
CA ARG A 121 -11.88 -19.06 1.96
C ARG A 121 -12.46 -17.82 1.25
N THR A 122 -13.61 -17.32 1.72
CA THR A 122 -14.23 -16.10 1.16
C THR A 122 -13.71 -14.82 1.81
N SER A 123 -12.83 -14.93 2.80
CA SER A 123 -12.21 -13.77 3.45
C SER A 123 -11.35 -13.00 2.45
N GLN A 124 -11.41 -11.68 2.50
CA GLN A 124 -10.53 -10.78 1.75
C GLN A 124 -9.18 -10.57 2.45
N ASP A 125 -8.98 -11.18 3.62
CA ASP A 125 -7.73 -11.12 4.36
C ASP A 125 -6.60 -11.87 3.60
N PRO A 126 -5.49 -11.21 3.25
CA PRO A 126 -4.36 -11.85 2.59
C PRO A 126 -3.79 -13.05 3.37
N VAL A 127 -3.85 -13.02 4.70
CA VAL A 127 -3.41 -14.13 5.58
C VAL A 127 -4.30 -15.36 5.35
N SER A 128 -5.61 -15.16 5.20
CA SER A 128 -6.55 -16.23 4.87
C SER A 128 -6.22 -16.82 3.49
N GLN A 129 -6.05 -15.98 2.47
CA GLN A 129 -5.72 -16.44 1.12
C GLN A 129 -4.42 -17.25 1.08
N ALA A 130 -3.38 -16.79 1.79
CA ALA A 130 -2.12 -17.49 1.89
C ALA A 130 -2.26 -18.84 2.61
N ALA A 131 -3.01 -18.91 3.71
CA ALA A 131 -3.30 -20.17 4.39
C ALA A 131 -4.00 -21.18 3.46
N PHE A 132 -4.97 -20.73 2.67
CA PHE A 132 -5.68 -21.58 1.70
C PHE A 132 -4.84 -21.99 0.49
N ALA A 133 -3.71 -21.32 0.22
CA ALA A 133 -2.75 -21.67 -0.82
C ALA A 133 -1.72 -22.71 -0.35
N LEU A 134 -1.60 -22.96 0.96
CA LEU A 134 -0.74 -24.00 1.50
C LEU A 134 -1.30 -25.40 1.18
N SER A 135 -0.39 -26.38 1.18
CA SER A 135 -0.78 -27.79 1.09
C SER A 135 -1.65 -28.17 2.28
N LEU A 136 -2.61 -29.06 2.06
CA LEU A 136 -3.46 -29.57 3.13
C LEU A 136 -2.61 -30.26 4.20
N PRO A 137 -2.83 -29.98 5.49
CA PRO A 137 -2.09 -30.61 6.56
C PRO A 137 -2.56 -32.06 6.65
N THR A 138 -1.60 -32.98 6.80
CA THR A 138 -1.92 -34.35 7.19
C THR A 138 -2.16 -34.38 8.69
N LYS A 139 -3.00 -35.30 9.16
CA LYS A 139 -3.31 -35.48 10.58
C LYS A 139 -2.03 -35.42 11.43
N ASP A 140 -2.04 -34.54 12.43
CA ASP A 140 -0.94 -34.30 13.39
C ASP A 140 0.35 -33.70 12.79
N LYS A 141 0.30 -33.13 11.58
CA LYS A 141 1.43 -32.38 10.97
C LYS A 141 0.95 -31.04 10.42
N PRO A 142 1.11 -29.95 11.18
CA PRO A 142 0.79 -28.63 10.68
C PRO A 142 1.69 -28.26 9.50
N VAL A 143 1.12 -27.54 8.55
CA VAL A 143 1.86 -26.97 7.42
C VAL A 143 2.18 -25.53 7.73
N TYR A 144 3.44 -25.16 7.62
CA TYR A 144 3.86 -23.79 7.91
C TYR A 144 3.94 -22.95 6.64
N GLY A 145 3.56 -21.69 6.76
CA GLY A 145 3.64 -20.69 5.69
C GLY A 145 4.03 -19.32 6.21
N VAL A 146 4.36 -18.42 5.29
CA VAL A 146 4.58 -16.99 5.55
C VAL A 146 3.60 -16.20 4.69
N ALA A 147 2.99 -15.19 5.27
CA ALA A 147 2.12 -14.25 4.56
C ALA A 147 2.40 -12.82 5.02
N ASN A 148 1.81 -11.85 4.32
CA ASN A 148 1.73 -10.48 4.80
C ASN A 148 0.30 -10.20 5.25
N ASP A 149 0.13 -9.46 6.35
CA ASP A 149 -1.17 -8.96 6.76
C ASP A 149 -1.60 -7.73 5.93
N MET A 150 -2.79 -7.19 6.21
CA MET A 150 -3.27 -5.98 5.52
C MET A 150 -2.43 -4.72 5.80
N GLN A 151 -1.57 -4.75 6.82
CA GLN A 151 -0.71 -3.64 7.22
C GLN A 151 0.71 -3.79 6.63
N GLY A 152 0.99 -4.88 5.93
CA GLY A 152 2.29 -5.19 5.34
C GLY A 152 3.23 -5.96 6.27
N ASN A 153 2.81 -6.26 7.51
CA ASN A 153 3.63 -7.02 8.45
C ASN A 153 3.81 -8.46 7.96
N VAL A 154 4.99 -9.03 8.20
CA VAL A 154 5.29 -10.42 7.87
C VAL A 154 4.77 -11.31 9.01
N VAL A 155 3.88 -12.23 8.67
CA VAL A 155 3.23 -13.15 9.62
C VAL A 155 3.61 -14.58 9.28
N LEU A 156 4.01 -15.34 10.30
CA LEU A 156 4.24 -16.78 10.20
C LEU A 156 2.94 -17.50 10.56
N LEU A 157 2.52 -18.44 9.73
CA LEU A 157 1.29 -19.20 9.90
C LEU A 157 1.61 -20.66 10.19
N ALA A 158 0.95 -21.20 11.22
CA ALA A 158 0.81 -22.63 11.43
C ALA A 158 -0.58 -23.05 10.96
N PHE A 159 -0.65 -23.87 9.92
CA PHE A 159 -1.91 -24.40 9.40
C PHE A 159 -2.15 -25.79 9.97
N ASP A 160 -3.07 -25.89 10.93
CA ASP A 160 -3.24 -27.07 11.77
C ASP A 160 -4.24 -28.06 11.17
N GLU A 161 -5.42 -27.58 10.76
CA GLU A 161 -6.53 -28.47 10.36
C GLU A 161 -7.46 -27.81 9.32
N VAL A 162 -8.07 -28.63 8.47
CA VAL A 162 -9.20 -28.24 7.61
C VAL A 162 -10.49 -28.84 8.12
N LYS A 163 -11.48 -27.99 8.39
CA LYS A 163 -12.85 -28.38 8.69
C LYS A 163 -13.69 -28.22 7.42
N SER A 164 -14.24 -29.32 6.94
CA SER A 164 -15.25 -29.27 5.87
C SER A 164 -16.57 -28.80 6.48
N GLY A 165 -17.17 -27.74 5.94
CA GLY A 165 -18.52 -27.33 6.30
C GLY A 165 -19.50 -28.49 6.03
N ARG A 166 -20.13 -29.02 7.08
CA ARG A 166 -21.10 -30.10 6.95
C ARG A 166 -22.43 -29.53 6.46
N HIS A 167 -22.81 -29.83 5.23
CA HIS A 167 -24.20 -29.69 4.79
C HIS A 167 -25.06 -30.73 5.53
N ALA A 168 -26.04 -30.27 6.31
CA ALA A 168 -27.08 -31.13 6.83
C ALA A 168 -28.09 -31.40 5.71
N GLY A 169 -27.96 -32.54 5.04
CA GLY A 169 -28.91 -33.00 4.03
C GLY A 169 -28.36 -34.12 3.17
N SER A 170 -28.70 -35.37 3.53
CA SER A 170 -28.52 -36.55 2.69
C SER A 170 -29.53 -36.55 1.53
N ALA A 171 -29.07 -36.61 0.28
CA ALA A 171 -29.54 -37.50 -0.80
C ALA A 171 -29.21 -36.93 -2.20
N GLU A 172 -28.67 -37.82 -3.05
CA GLU A 172 -28.74 -37.87 -4.52
C GLU A 172 -28.27 -36.66 -5.39
N LYS A 173 -27.17 -36.92 -6.13
CA LYS A 173 -26.76 -36.39 -7.46
C LYS A 173 -27.29 -35.03 -7.95
N SER A 174 -26.38 -34.06 -8.13
CA SER A 174 -25.95 -33.50 -9.44
C SER A 174 -25.17 -32.19 -9.26
N ASP A 175 -24.08 -32.10 -10.01
CA ASP A 175 -23.21 -30.97 -10.38
C ASP A 175 -23.48 -29.56 -9.80
N GLY A 176 -22.48 -29.03 -9.09
CA GLY A 176 -22.41 -27.61 -8.70
C GLY A 176 -21.62 -27.34 -7.40
N ALA A 177 -20.32 -27.62 -7.40
CA ALA A 177 -19.46 -27.61 -6.21
C ALA A 177 -19.17 -26.21 -5.64
N GLY A 178 -20.03 -25.72 -4.75
CA GLY A 178 -19.73 -24.62 -3.82
C GLY A 178 -19.27 -25.14 -2.46
N HIS A 179 -18.02 -25.61 -2.35
CA HIS A 179 -17.46 -26.10 -1.08
C HIS A 179 -16.93 -24.95 -0.22
N HIS A 180 -17.67 -24.58 0.83
CA HIS A 180 -17.17 -23.73 1.90
C HIS A 180 -16.29 -24.58 2.84
N ALA A 181 -14.97 -24.51 2.65
CA ALA A 181 -13.98 -25.09 3.55
C ALA A 181 -13.52 -24.03 4.56
N GLU A 182 -13.51 -24.38 5.85
CA GLU A 182 -12.95 -23.56 6.93
C GLU A 182 -11.60 -24.15 7.36
N GLN A 183 -10.65 -23.28 7.68
CA GLN A 183 -9.29 -23.67 8.07
C GLN A 183 -8.98 -23.12 9.46
N CYS A 184 -8.41 -23.95 10.34
CA CYS A 184 -7.87 -23.48 11.62
C CYS A 184 -6.38 -23.19 11.43
N ALA A 185 -5.97 -21.95 11.67
CA ALA A 185 -4.58 -21.54 11.60
C ALA A 185 -4.21 -20.63 12.77
N ASN A 186 -2.95 -20.70 13.16
CA ASN A 186 -2.39 -19.90 14.23
C ASN A 186 -1.34 -18.93 13.69
N CYS A 187 -1.36 -17.67 14.14
CA CYS A 187 -0.50 -16.59 13.65
C CYS A 187 0.34 -15.99 14.78
N LEU A 188 1.53 -15.49 14.43
CA LEU A 188 2.41 -14.72 15.32
C LEU A 188 2.00 -13.24 15.40
#